data_AF-A0A969Z4D5-F1
#
_entry.id   AF-A0A969Z4D5-F1
#
_cell.length_a   1.000
_cell.length_b   1.000
_cell.length_c   1.000
_cell.angle_alpha   90.00
_cell.angle_beta   90.00
_cell.angle_gamma   90.00
#
_symmetry.space_group_name_H-M   'P 1'
#
loop_
_entity.id
_entity.type
_entity.pdbx_description
1 polymer ?
#
loop_
_entity_poly.entity_id
_entity_poly.type
_entity_poly.pdbx_seq_one_letter_code
_entity_poly.pdbx_strand_id
1 'polypeptide(L)'
;MLVKRLLLTIILCSFLASFLPNDFLLFSEGVNRLVDFYGKIVATKTPISILYNPGVRVLPVKEELNISVVLPEAKDFPCLLDAFLAEGGQVLIQCSSLDSWHCTELGNNYLQKIRKKAYRIVIFDGGHHLPTLGLEPDIIILPIWNDYAVHGYMLDGIKVEKILSIIQELNAPIVVASVPRWGLVKQDMNLSSITTRVLEKAEISSRKDNVFSPISQAKMSKYQGTILAYIDKSYSKDLGAFYTNMDKLGLTGVATIYLAFDYNWIDVKKAEQYAENVRKNTNIDVEIVNEPVKVSNSFWGA
;
A
#
# COMPACT_ATOMS: atom_id res chain seq x y z
N MET A 1 -31.05 28.73 -2.23
CA MET A 1 -30.38 28.03 -3.36
C MET A 1 -28.91 28.40 -3.51
N LEU A 2 -28.53 29.69 -3.45
CA LEU A 2 -27.15 30.14 -3.63
C LEU A 2 -26.15 29.48 -2.67
N VAL A 3 -26.48 29.39 -1.38
CA VAL A 3 -25.63 28.77 -0.33
C VAL A 3 -25.40 27.27 -0.60
N LYS A 4 -26.44 26.54 -1.03
CA LYS A 4 -26.31 25.12 -1.38
C LYS A 4 -25.41 24.91 -2.61
N ARG A 5 -25.52 25.79 -3.61
CA ARG A 5 -24.66 25.75 -4.80
C ARG A 5 -23.21 26.09 -4.45
N LEU A 6 -22.99 27.11 -3.62
CA LEU A 6 -21.66 27.48 -3.14
C LEU A 6 -21.00 26.34 -2.35
N LEU A 7 -21.73 25.71 -1.44
CA LEU A 7 -21.25 24.56 -0.68
C LEU A 7 -20.91 23.38 -1.60
N LEU A 8 -21.75 23.10 -2.60
CA LEU A 8 -21.48 22.05 -3.59
C LEU A 8 -20.21 22.36 -4.40
N THR A 9 -20.03 23.61 -4.83
CA THR A 9 -18.81 24.05 -5.53
C THR A 9 -17.58 23.89 -4.65
N ILE A 10 -17.65 24.26 -3.36
CA ILE A 10 -16.54 24.08 -2.42
C ILE A 10 -16.20 22.59 -2.27
N ILE A 11 -17.20 21.72 -2.11
CA ILE A 11 -17.01 20.27 -2.00
C ILE A 11 -16.38 19.71 -3.28
N LEU A 12 -16.87 20.11 -4.46
CA LEU A 12 -16.33 19.66 -5.75
C LEU A 12 -14.89 20.14 -5.96
N CYS A 13 -14.58 21.41 -5.67
CA CYS A 13 -13.22 21.93 -5.76
C CYS A 13 -12.28 21.20 -4.79
N SER A 14 -12.75 20.91 -3.56
CA SER A 14 -11.96 20.18 -2.56
C SER A 14 -11.74 18.73 -2.95
N PHE A 15 -12.75 18.07 -3.52
CA PHE A 15 -12.65 16.72 -4.09
C PHE A 15 -11.63 16.70 -5.23
N LEU A 16 -11.74 17.59 -6.22
CA LEU A 16 -10.80 17.66 -7.33
C LEU A 16 -9.37 17.96 -6.86
N ALA A 17 -9.21 18.86 -5.90
CA ALA A 17 -7.93 19.17 -5.29
C ALA A 17 -7.26 17.95 -4.65
N SER A 18 -8.04 17.03 -4.06
CA SER A 18 -7.50 15.81 -3.44
C SER A 18 -6.87 14.80 -4.42
N PHE A 19 -7.07 14.97 -5.73
CA PHE A 19 -6.43 14.17 -6.77
C PHE A 19 -5.22 14.86 -7.42
N LEU A 20 -4.97 16.13 -7.10
CA LEU A 20 -3.80 16.82 -7.64
C LEU A 20 -2.53 16.24 -6.99
N PRO A 21 -1.41 16.13 -7.73
CA PRO A 21 -0.13 15.78 -7.15
C PRO A 21 0.21 16.72 -5.99
N ASN A 22 0.78 16.20 -4.90
CA ASN A 22 1.14 17.01 -3.73
C ASN A 22 2.09 18.17 -4.08
N ASP A 23 2.91 18.01 -5.13
CA ASP A 23 3.78 19.08 -5.67
C ASP A 23 3.00 20.29 -6.24
N PHE A 24 1.77 20.09 -6.71
CA PHE A 24 0.89 21.16 -7.20
C PHE A 24 0.15 21.87 -6.05
N LEU A 25 -0.08 21.16 -4.95
CA LEU A 25 -0.78 21.65 -3.75
C LEU A 25 0.11 22.55 -2.88
N LEU A 26 1.43 22.41 -2.98
CA LEU A 26 2.41 23.21 -2.25
C LEU A 26 2.38 24.72 -2.59
N PHE A 27 1.70 25.13 -3.67
CA PHE A 27 1.69 26.53 -4.10
C PHE A 27 0.48 27.36 -3.63
N SER A 28 -0.45 26.79 -2.84
CA SER A 28 -1.44 27.64 -2.15
C SER A 28 -1.98 27.01 -0.87
N GLU A 29 -1.72 27.69 0.25
CA GLU A 29 -2.27 27.36 1.58
C GLU A 29 -3.80 27.17 1.56
N GLY A 30 -4.49 27.88 0.67
CA GLY A 30 -5.94 27.75 0.46
C GLY A 30 -6.37 26.36 -0.04
N VAL A 31 -5.58 25.71 -0.90
CA VAL A 31 -5.95 24.39 -1.43
C VAL A 31 -5.74 23.30 -0.38
N ASN A 32 -4.68 23.37 0.43
CA ASN A 32 -4.48 22.46 1.57
C ASN A 32 -5.65 22.54 2.57
N ARG A 33 -6.13 23.75 2.89
CA ARG A 33 -7.31 23.92 3.77
C ARG A 33 -8.59 23.30 3.20
N LEU A 34 -8.76 23.33 1.87
CA LEU A 34 -9.89 22.68 1.20
C LEU A 34 -9.78 21.15 1.27
N VAL A 35 -8.59 20.61 1.00
CA VAL A 35 -8.32 19.16 1.11
C VAL A 35 -8.52 18.68 2.55
N ASP A 36 -8.05 19.45 3.54
CA ASP A 36 -8.27 19.15 4.96
C ASP A 36 -9.75 19.13 5.30
N PHE A 37 -10.48 20.18 4.90
CA PHE A 37 -11.93 20.28 5.14
C PHE A 37 -12.69 19.09 4.54
N TYR A 38 -12.36 18.72 3.31
CA TYR A 38 -12.91 17.54 2.66
C TYR A 38 -12.55 16.27 3.42
N GLY A 39 -11.28 16.09 3.78
CA GLY A 39 -10.79 14.98 4.60
C GLY A 39 -11.56 14.83 5.91
N LYS A 40 -11.90 15.95 6.59
CA LYS A 40 -12.74 15.93 7.81
C LYS A 40 -14.14 15.43 7.55
N ILE A 41 -14.75 15.87 6.45
CA ILE A 41 -16.11 15.47 6.09
C ILE A 41 -16.18 13.97 5.79
N VAL A 42 -15.20 13.46 5.03
CA VAL A 42 -15.24 12.06 4.59
C VAL A 42 -14.75 11.08 5.65
N ALA A 43 -13.84 11.47 6.56
CA ALA A 43 -13.28 10.60 7.60
C ALA A 43 -14.32 9.72 8.33
N THR A 44 -15.45 10.32 8.74
CA THR A 44 -16.51 9.62 9.48
C THR A 44 -17.57 8.97 8.60
N LYS A 45 -17.65 9.35 7.32
CA LYS A 45 -18.74 8.95 6.41
C LYS A 45 -18.31 7.96 5.34
N THR A 46 -17.01 7.79 5.11
CA THR A 46 -16.49 6.85 4.13
C THR A 46 -16.96 5.43 4.50
N PRO A 47 -17.67 4.73 3.60
CA PRO A 47 -18.06 3.35 3.85
C PRO A 47 -16.80 2.47 3.88
N ILE A 48 -16.78 1.50 4.80
CA ILE A 48 -15.67 0.58 5.01
C ILE A 48 -16.22 -0.85 4.93
N SER A 49 -15.62 -1.66 4.07
CA SER A 49 -15.93 -3.08 3.93
C SER A 49 -14.70 -3.91 4.25
N ILE A 50 -14.87 -5.00 5.01
CA ILE A 50 -13.82 -6.00 5.21
C ILE A 50 -14.00 -7.04 4.12
N LEU A 51 -12.99 -7.22 3.27
CA LEU A 51 -13.00 -8.15 2.14
C LEU A 51 -12.39 -9.50 2.49
N TYR A 52 -11.42 -9.51 3.40
CA TYR A 52 -10.77 -10.72 3.92
C TYR A 52 -10.31 -10.47 5.36
N ASN A 53 -10.59 -11.41 6.26
CA ASN A 53 -10.36 -11.23 7.70
C ASN A 53 -9.80 -12.51 8.34
N PRO A 54 -8.47 -12.75 8.28
CA PRO A 54 -7.82 -13.81 9.05
C PRO A 54 -7.63 -13.43 10.54
N GLY A 55 -8.11 -12.24 10.93
CA GLY A 55 -7.89 -11.59 12.21
C GLY A 55 -6.51 -10.90 12.31
N VAL A 56 -6.43 -9.83 13.10
CA VAL A 56 -5.18 -9.19 13.50
C VAL A 56 -4.62 -9.86 14.75
N ARG A 57 -3.30 -9.94 14.88
CA ARG A 57 -2.63 -10.50 16.06
C ARG A 57 -2.99 -9.76 17.36
N VAL A 58 -2.77 -10.41 18.50
CA VAL A 58 -2.95 -9.76 19.82
C VAL A 58 -1.75 -8.90 20.14
N LEU A 59 -1.97 -7.62 20.41
CA LEU A 59 -1.01 -6.72 21.05
C LEU A 59 -1.43 -6.43 22.49
N PRO A 60 -0.49 -6.10 23.39
CA PRO A 60 -0.80 -5.51 24.69
C PRO A 60 -1.27 -4.07 24.46
N VAL A 61 -2.53 -3.91 24.05
CA VAL A 61 -3.10 -2.61 23.70
C VAL A 61 -3.59 -1.89 24.98
N LYS A 62 -3.16 -0.64 25.18
CA LYS A 62 -3.74 0.31 26.15
C LYS A 62 -5.18 0.71 25.77
N GLU A 63 -5.96 1.25 26.70
CA GLU A 63 -7.38 1.61 26.50
C GLU A 63 -7.61 2.58 25.33
N GLU A 64 -6.66 3.49 25.04
CA GLU A 64 -6.69 4.37 23.86
C GLU A 64 -5.56 4.02 22.90
N LEU A 65 -5.88 3.88 21.60
CA LEU A 65 -4.92 3.59 20.54
C LEU A 65 -4.09 4.84 20.21
N ASN A 66 -2.78 4.78 20.46
CA ASN A 66 -1.84 5.77 19.94
C ASN A 66 -1.53 5.48 18.46
N ILE A 67 -2.13 6.27 17.55
CA ILE A 67 -2.02 6.14 16.10
C ILE A 67 -1.04 7.18 15.55
N SER A 68 -0.13 6.75 14.69
CA SER A 68 0.77 7.64 13.96
C SER A 68 0.70 7.34 12.46
N VAL A 69 0.63 8.42 11.66
CA VAL A 69 0.59 8.35 10.21
C VAL A 69 1.93 8.81 9.64
N VAL A 70 2.55 7.96 8.82
CA VAL A 70 3.72 8.35 8.01
C VAL A 70 3.24 8.68 6.60
N LEU A 71 3.18 9.98 6.33
CA LEU A 71 2.77 10.52 5.03
C LEU A 71 3.87 10.31 3.97
N PRO A 72 3.51 10.33 2.67
CA PRO A 72 4.45 10.07 1.57
C PRO A 72 5.68 10.98 1.54
N GLU A 73 5.57 12.22 2.03
CA GLU A 73 6.64 13.24 1.99
C GLU A 73 7.65 13.11 3.13
N ALA A 74 7.39 12.22 4.09
CA ALA A 74 8.25 12.01 5.24
C ALA A 74 9.68 11.69 4.80
N LYS A 75 10.64 12.42 5.38
CA LYS A 75 12.07 12.19 5.22
C LYS A 75 12.61 11.71 6.56
N ASP A 76 13.68 10.90 6.52
CA ASP A 76 14.31 10.32 7.71
C ASP A 76 13.40 9.36 8.50
N PHE A 77 13.06 8.24 7.86
CA PHE A 77 12.27 7.16 8.48
C PHE A 77 12.87 6.60 9.78
N PRO A 78 14.20 6.41 9.93
CA PRO A 78 14.78 6.00 11.21
C PRO A 78 14.35 6.89 12.38
N CYS A 79 14.51 8.21 12.26
CA CYS A 79 14.17 9.15 13.31
C CYS A 79 12.67 9.09 13.67
N LEU A 80 11.80 9.09 12.65
CA LEU A 80 10.35 9.01 12.83
C LEU A 80 9.91 7.71 13.52
N LEU A 81 10.49 6.58 13.12
CA LEU A 81 10.12 5.28 13.68
C LEU A 81 10.70 5.06 15.08
N ASP A 82 11.89 5.58 15.36
CA ASP A 82 12.44 5.55 16.72
C ASP A 82 11.60 6.39 17.68
N ALA A 83 11.16 7.59 17.27
CA ALA A 83 10.23 8.40 18.06
C ALA A 83 8.90 7.67 18.31
N PHE A 84 8.28 7.15 17.24
CA PHE A 84 7.06 6.34 17.34
C PHE A 84 7.18 5.18 18.34
N LEU A 85 8.28 4.41 18.27
CA LEU A 85 8.51 3.27 19.13
C LEU A 85 8.83 3.68 20.58
N ALA A 86 9.47 4.83 20.78
CA ALA A 86 9.82 5.37 22.11
C ALA A 86 8.60 5.94 22.83
N GLU A 87 7.70 6.60 22.09
CA GLU A 87 6.44 7.17 22.60
C GLU A 87 5.35 6.11 22.84
N GLY A 88 5.66 4.84 22.57
CA GLY A 88 4.73 3.72 22.76
C GLY A 88 3.59 3.73 21.76
N GLY A 89 3.85 4.15 20.51
CA GLY A 89 2.91 4.07 19.41
C GLY A 89 2.44 2.63 19.17
N GLN A 90 1.16 2.48 18.82
CA GLN A 90 0.50 1.17 18.74
C GLN A 90 -0.05 0.87 17.35
N VAL A 91 -0.18 1.88 16.50
CA VAL A 91 -0.74 1.77 15.15
C VAL A 91 0.08 2.67 14.24
N LEU A 92 0.75 2.08 13.26
CA LEU A 92 1.56 2.78 12.27
C LEU A 92 0.89 2.67 10.91
N ILE A 93 0.41 3.80 10.39
CA ILE A 93 -0.21 3.88 9.06
C ILE A 93 0.85 4.33 8.06
N GLN A 94 1.03 3.55 6.99
CA GLN A 94 2.12 3.70 6.03
C GLN A 94 1.57 4.00 4.64
N CYS A 95 2.22 4.97 3.99
CA CYS A 95 2.02 5.27 2.57
C CYS A 95 3.29 4.95 1.75
N SER A 96 3.15 5.00 0.43
CA SER A 96 4.05 4.56 -0.66
C SER A 96 5.57 4.65 -0.43
N SER A 97 6.10 5.76 0.12
CA SER A 97 7.55 5.94 0.29
C SER A 97 8.17 5.01 1.35
N LEU A 98 7.43 4.72 2.42
CA LEU A 98 7.93 3.92 3.54
C LEU A 98 8.00 2.43 3.20
N ASP A 99 7.09 1.94 2.36
CA ASP A 99 7.05 0.55 1.88
C ASP A 99 8.33 0.16 1.12
N SER A 100 8.78 1.05 0.23
CA SER A 100 10.05 0.88 -0.49
C SER A 100 11.25 0.89 0.46
N TRP A 101 11.21 1.71 1.51
CA TRP A 101 12.29 1.77 2.50
C TRP A 101 12.35 0.51 3.38
N HIS A 102 11.20 -0.07 3.74
CA HIS A 102 11.15 -1.34 4.47
C HIS A 102 11.80 -2.50 3.71
N CYS A 103 11.93 -2.38 2.40
CA CYS A 103 12.64 -3.35 1.57
C CYS A 103 14.18 -3.26 1.67
N THR A 104 14.73 -2.31 2.44
CA THR A 104 16.17 -2.19 2.74
C THR A 104 16.55 -3.02 3.97
N GLU A 105 17.84 -3.31 4.17
CA GLU A 105 18.32 -4.02 5.36
C GLU A 105 17.94 -3.29 6.66
N LEU A 106 18.15 -1.97 6.71
CA LEU A 106 17.74 -1.16 7.85
C LEU A 106 16.22 -1.19 8.05
N GLY A 107 15.46 -1.03 6.98
CA GLY A 107 14.00 -1.06 7.01
C GLY A 107 13.43 -2.39 7.52
N ASN A 108 14.03 -3.52 7.14
CA ASN A 108 13.69 -4.85 7.64
C ASN A 108 13.91 -4.99 9.14
N ASN A 109 15.01 -4.45 9.67
CA ASN A 109 15.26 -4.46 11.11
C ASN A 109 14.17 -3.68 11.88
N TYR A 110 13.66 -2.59 11.30
CA TYR A 110 12.53 -1.86 11.88
C TYR A 110 11.22 -2.64 11.83
N LEU A 111 10.96 -3.42 10.78
CA LEU A 111 9.76 -4.26 10.72
C LEU A 111 9.67 -5.20 11.93
N GLN A 112 10.78 -5.81 12.33
CA GLN A 112 10.81 -6.69 13.51
C GLN A 112 10.53 -5.93 14.82
N LYS A 113 11.01 -4.69 14.95
CA LYS A 113 10.73 -3.84 16.11
C LYS A 113 9.25 -3.44 16.16
N ILE A 114 8.68 -3.03 15.02
CA ILE A 114 7.27 -2.63 14.87
C ILE A 114 6.37 -3.82 15.18
N ARG A 115 6.64 -5.00 14.58
CA ARG A 115 5.84 -6.22 14.78
C ARG A 115 5.66 -6.56 16.26
N LYS A 116 6.64 -6.30 17.12
CA LYS A 116 6.53 -6.61 18.56
C LYS A 116 5.62 -5.65 19.34
N LYS A 117 5.36 -4.44 18.85
CA LYS A 117 4.78 -3.34 19.64
C LYS A 117 3.54 -2.70 19.04
N ALA A 118 3.41 -2.68 17.72
CA ALA A 118 2.42 -1.86 17.04
C ALA A 118 1.89 -2.55 15.79
N TYR A 119 0.60 -2.35 15.49
CA TYR A 119 0.00 -2.75 14.23
C TYR A 119 0.58 -1.95 13.07
N ARG A 120 0.85 -2.61 11.95
CA ARG A 120 1.29 -1.99 10.70
C ARG A 120 0.18 -2.02 9.68
N ILE A 121 -0.27 -0.84 9.26
CA ILE A 121 -1.36 -0.65 8.31
C ILE A 121 -0.81 0.01 7.07
N VAL A 122 -1.11 -0.54 5.90
CA VAL A 122 -0.61 -0.01 4.64
C VAL A 122 -1.77 0.46 3.78
N ILE A 123 -1.69 1.69 3.28
CA ILE A 123 -2.58 2.16 2.22
C ILE A 123 -2.07 1.58 0.90
N PHE A 124 -2.74 0.55 0.41
CA PHE A 124 -2.31 -0.19 -0.78
C PHE A 124 -3.10 0.33 -1.98
N ASP A 125 -2.54 1.29 -2.69
CA ASP A 125 -3.20 2.01 -3.78
C ASP A 125 -2.53 1.81 -5.13
N GLY A 126 -1.90 0.66 -5.38
CA GLY A 126 -1.35 0.33 -6.71
C GLY A 126 -0.32 -0.78 -6.67
N GLY A 127 0.19 -1.14 -7.84
CA GLY A 127 1.18 -2.19 -8.04
C GLY A 127 2.52 -1.95 -7.35
N HIS A 128 2.89 -0.70 -7.15
CA HIS A 128 4.08 -0.34 -6.37
C HIS A 128 4.06 -0.83 -4.92
N HIS A 129 2.88 -1.17 -4.37
CA HIS A 129 2.73 -1.76 -3.05
C HIS A 129 2.82 -3.29 -3.05
N LEU A 130 2.88 -3.96 -4.20
CA LEU A 130 2.90 -5.44 -4.29
C LEU A 130 3.96 -6.09 -3.37
N PRO A 131 5.22 -5.60 -3.32
CA PRO A 131 6.24 -6.18 -2.43
C PRO A 131 5.84 -6.15 -0.96
N THR A 132 4.99 -5.21 -0.53
CA THR A 132 4.57 -5.07 0.85
C THR A 132 3.78 -6.28 1.34
N LEU A 133 3.07 -7.01 0.47
CA LEU A 133 2.31 -8.21 0.88
C LEU A 133 3.22 -9.26 1.51
N GLY A 134 4.43 -9.46 0.97
CA GLY A 134 5.40 -10.42 1.51
C GLY A 134 6.14 -9.92 2.75
N LEU A 135 5.92 -8.66 3.15
CA LEU A 135 6.39 -8.09 4.41
C LEU A 135 5.35 -8.24 5.53
N GLU A 136 4.23 -8.94 5.28
CA GLU A 136 3.18 -9.27 6.25
C GLU A 136 2.69 -8.08 7.09
N PRO A 137 2.12 -7.02 6.48
CA PRO A 137 1.41 -5.98 7.22
C PRO A 137 0.21 -6.59 7.95
N ASP A 138 -0.23 -5.97 9.05
CA ASP A 138 -1.39 -6.45 9.80
C ASP A 138 -2.70 -6.19 9.03
N ILE A 139 -2.76 -5.03 8.37
CA ILE A 139 -3.91 -4.59 7.59
C ILE A 139 -3.43 -3.91 6.30
N ILE A 140 -4.08 -4.20 5.18
CA ILE A 140 -4.05 -3.33 4.00
C ILE A 140 -5.41 -2.67 3.80
N ILE A 141 -5.39 -1.37 3.49
CA ILE A 141 -6.57 -0.59 3.15
C ILE A 141 -6.49 -0.29 1.66
N LEU A 142 -7.47 -0.81 0.91
CA LEU A 142 -7.60 -0.65 -0.54
C LEU A 142 -8.52 0.54 -0.85
N PRO A 143 -8.00 1.67 -1.35
CA PRO A 143 -8.85 2.67 -1.95
C PRO A 143 -9.28 2.23 -3.36
N ILE A 144 -10.54 1.81 -3.49
CA ILE A 144 -11.09 1.18 -4.70
C ILE A 144 -11.69 2.21 -5.66
N TRP A 145 -11.39 2.05 -6.95
CA TRP A 145 -12.09 2.69 -8.05
C TRP A 145 -12.26 1.69 -9.21
N ASN A 146 -13.49 1.50 -9.69
CA ASN A 146 -13.85 0.52 -10.74
C ASN A 146 -13.24 -0.87 -10.52
N ASP A 147 -13.29 -1.39 -9.29
CA ASP A 147 -12.72 -2.70 -8.90
C ASP A 147 -11.18 -2.81 -8.89
N TYR A 148 -10.46 -1.69 -9.02
CA TYR A 148 -9.01 -1.64 -8.86
C TYR A 148 -8.59 -0.87 -7.61
N ALA A 149 -7.49 -1.28 -6.99
CA ALA A 149 -6.67 -0.42 -6.15
C ALA A 149 -5.80 0.45 -7.05
N VAL A 150 -5.99 1.78 -7.01
CA VAL A 150 -5.37 2.72 -7.95
C VAL A 150 -4.82 3.99 -7.30
N HIS A 151 -3.64 4.39 -7.79
CA HIS A 151 -3.00 5.62 -7.39
C HIS A 151 -3.63 6.77 -8.20
N GLY A 152 -3.59 7.98 -7.64
CA GLY A 152 -4.10 9.16 -8.35
C GLY A 152 -3.36 9.47 -9.65
N TYR A 153 -2.08 9.04 -9.76
CA TYR A 153 -1.19 9.41 -10.87
C TYR A 153 -0.39 8.25 -11.48
N MET A 154 -0.12 7.16 -10.74
CA MET A 154 0.67 6.04 -11.25
C MET A 154 -0.19 5.14 -12.15
N LEU A 155 0.39 4.68 -13.26
CA LEU A 155 -0.24 3.75 -14.20
C LEU A 155 0.13 2.33 -13.78
N ASP A 156 -0.42 1.86 -12.67
CA ASP A 156 -0.01 0.59 -12.08
C ASP A 156 -1.13 -0.13 -11.30
N GLY A 157 -2.40 0.17 -11.58
CA GLY A 157 -3.53 -0.40 -10.85
C GLY A 157 -3.59 -1.93 -10.82
N ILE A 158 -3.99 -2.49 -9.67
CA ILE A 158 -4.23 -3.94 -9.49
C ILE A 158 -5.70 -4.17 -9.20
N LYS A 159 -6.32 -5.16 -9.86
CA LYS A 159 -7.69 -5.57 -9.54
C LYS A 159 -7.80 -6.11 -8.11
N VAL A 160 -8.85 -5.73 -7.41
CA VAL A 160 -9.08 -6.15 -6.01
C VAL A 160 -9.17 -7.67 -5.90
N GLU A 161 -9.83 -8.34 -6.85
CA GLU A 161 -9.88 -9.81 -6.90
C GLU A 161 -8.49 -10.45 -6.96
N LYS A 162 -7.56 -9.86 -7.72
CA LYS A 162 -6.20 -10.35 -7.87
C LYS A 162 -5.42 -10.19 -6.56
N ILE A 163 -5.54 -9.05 -5.89
CA ILE A 163 -4.95 -8.83 -4.55
C ILE A 163 -5.44 -9.91 -3.57
N LEU A 164 -6.75 -10.16 -3.54
CA LEU A 164 -7.33 -11.17 -2.66
C LEU A 164 -6.82 -12.57 -2.98
N SER A 165 -6.75 -12.95 -4.27
CA SER A 165 -6.21 -14.26 -4.68
C SER A 165 -4.77 -14.46 -4.22
N ILE A 166 -3.90 -13.45 -4.42
CA ILE A 166 -2.50 -13.50 -3.99
C ILE A 166 -2.42 -13.68 -2.47
N ILE A 167 -3.17 -12.91 -1.68
CA ILE A 167 -3.13 -13.01 -0.21
C ILE A 167 -3.62 -14.37 0.28
N GLN A 168 -4.65 -14.94 -0.36
CA GLN A 168 -5.17 -16.26 -0.04
C GLN A 168 -4.18 -17.36 -0.38
N GLU A 169 -3.55 -17.29 -1.55
CA GLU A 169 -2.52 -18.23 -2.01
C GLU A 169 -1.28 -18.21 -1.10
N LEU A 170 -0.87 -17.02 -0.65
CA LEU A 170 0.20 -16.84 0.34
C LEU A 170 -0.19 -17.32 1.75
N ASN A 171 -1.48 -17.60 2.00
CA ASN A 171 -2.05 -17.78 3.34
C ASN A 171 -1.57 -16.70 4.33
N ALA A 172 -1.42 -15.47 3.83
CA ALA A 172 -0.85 -14.38 4.61
C ALA A 172 -1.89 -13.88 5.64
N PRO A 173 -1.51 -13.66 6.91
CA PRO A 173 -2.42 -13.20 7.96
C PRO A 173 -2.66 -11.68 7.86
N ILE A 174 -3.14 -11.23 6.71
CA ILE A 174 -3.37 -9.81 6.39
C ILE A 174 -4.87 -9.57 6.34
N VAL A 175 -5.38 -8.63 7.14
CA VAL A 175 -6.77 -8.16 6.98
C VAL A 175 -6.83 -7.22 5.78
N VAL A 176 -7.80 -7.45 4.90
CA VAL A 176 -8.03 -6.60 3.71
C VAL A 176 -9.30 -5.81 3.92
N ALA A 177 -9.15 -4.50 4.07
CA ALA A 177 -10.26 -3.56 4.12
C ALA A 177 -10.32 -2.77 2.82
N SER A 178 -11.52 -2.35 2.43
CA SER A 178 -11.71 -1.45 1.31
C SER A 178 -12.49 -0.20 1.69
N VAL A 179 -12.16 0.87 0.99
CA VAL A 179 -12.85 2.14 1.02
C VAL A 179 -12.98 2.66 -0.42
N PRO A 180 -14.02 3.44 -0.75
CA PRO A 180 -14.04 4.13 -2.02
C PRO A 180 -12.85 5.09 -2.16
N ARG A 181 -12.24 5.16 -3.34
CA ARG A 181 -11.05 6.01 -3.58
C ARG A 181 -11.26 7.47 -3.22
N TRP A 182 -12.48 7.99 -3.41
CA TRP A 182 -12.87 9.34 -3.05
C TRP A 182 -12.88 9.60 -1.54
N GLY A 183 -13.10 8.56 -0.74
CA GLY A 183 -13.21 8.66 0.71
C GLY A 183 -11.89 8.56 1.46
N LEU A 184 -10.79 8.23 0.76
CA LEU A 184 -9.45 8.13 1.30
C LEU A 184 -8.60 9.32 0.84
N VAL A 185 -8.36 10.21 1.78
CA VAL A 185 -7.51 11.39 1.62
C VAL A 185 -6.24 11.14 2.44
N LYS A 186 -5.05 11.30 1.83
CA LYS A 186 -3.75 11.08 2.50
C LYS A 186 -3.44 12.22 3.49
N GLN A 187 -4.28 12.33 4.52
CA GLN A 187 -4.21 13.30 5.61
C GLN A 187 -4.36 12.56 6.93
N ASP A 188 -3.59 12.99 7.93
CA ASP A 188 -3.45 12.29 9.22
C ASP A 188 -4.81 11.92 9.83
N MET A 189 -5.70 12.91 10.01
CA MET A 189 -6.99 12.70 10.64
C MET A 189 -7.92 11.76 9.84
N ASN A 190 -7.87 11.78 8.50
CA ASN A 190 -8.69 10.91 7.66
C ASN A 190 -8.20 9.47 7.74
N LEU A 191 -6.89 9.27 7.60
CA LEU A 191 -6.25 7.95 7.65
C LEU A 191 -6.40 7.32 9.04
N SER A 192 -6.19 8.10 10.10
CA SER A 192 -6.39 7.64 11.49
C SER A 192 -7.84 7.22 11.73
N SER A 193 -8.82 8.06 11.33
CA SER A 193 -10.24 7.73 11.52
C SER A 193 -10.69 6.49 10.74
N ILE A 194 -10.27 6.33 9.49
CA ILE A 194 -10.55 5.12 8.70
C ILE A 194 -9.90 3.91 9.36
N THR A 195 -8.64 4.01 9.77
CA THR A 195 -7.90 2.90 10.38
C THR A 195 -8.51 2.44 11.69
N THR A 196 -8.92 3.36 12.58
CA THR A 196 -9.64 3.02 13.81
C THR A 196 -10.90 2.21 13.50
N ARG A 197 -11.71 2.68 12.56
CA ARG A 197 -12.95 2.00 12.15
C ARG A 197 -12.71 0.66 11.46
N VAL A 198 -11.56 0.47 10.80
CA VAL A 198 -11.15 -0.82 10.25
C VAL A 198 -10.75 -1.77 11.39
N LEU A 199 -9.94 -1.30 12.34
CA LEU A 199 -9.51 -2.08 13.51
C LEU A 199 -10.69 -2.54 14.37
N GLU A 200 -11.69 -1.67 14.60
CA GLU A 200 -12.93 -2.02 15.32
C GLU A 200 -13.73 -3.14 14.64
N LYS A 201 -13.61 -3.29 13.31
CA LYS A 201 -14.26 -4.34 12.53
C LYS A 201 -13.39 -5.57 12.32
N ALA A 202 -12.08 -5.45 12.53
CA ALA A 202 -11.15 -6.55 12.38
C ALA A 202 -11.31 -7.52 13.55
N GLU A 203 -11.24 -8.82 13.26
CA GLU A 203 -11.29 -9.82 14.32
C GLU A 203 -9.91 -9.94 14.96
N ILE A 204 -9.86 -10.46 16.19
CA ILE A 204 -8.60 -10.87 16.80
C ILE A 204 -8.28 -12.28 16.32
N SER A 205 -7.09 -12.47 15.77
CA SER A 205 -6.62 -13.77 15.31
C SER A 205 -6.37 -14.70 16.50
N SER A 206 -6.91 -15.91 16.40
CA SER A 206 -6.57 -17.03 17.29
C SER A 206 -5.31 -17.77 16.85
N ARG A 207 -4.72 -17.41 15.70
CA ARG A 207 -3.50 -18.03 15.18
C ARG A 207 -2.33 -17.71 16.09
N LYS A 208 -1.46 -18.71 16.31
CA LYS A 208 -0.16 -18.48 16.94
C LYS A 208 0.67 -17.64 15.98
N ASP A 209 1.26 -16.56 16.49
CA ASP A 209 2.18 -15.75 15.71
C ASP A 209 3.43 -16.60 15.41
N ASN A 210 3.72 -16.78 14.12
CA ASN A 210 4.92 -17.48 13.70
C ASN A 210 6.14 -16.58 13.93
N VAL A 211 7.35 -17.13 13.79
CA VAL A 211 8.56 -16.31 13.81
C VAL A 211 8.52 -15.34 12.65
N PHE A 212 8.34 -14.06 12.95
CA PHE A 212 8.33 -13.00 11.96
C PHE A 212 9.77 -12.69 11.50
N SER A 213 10.09 -13.10 10.27
CA SER A 213 11.39 -12.91 9.64
C SER A 213 11.20 -12.47 8.18
N PRO A 214 10.90 -11.17 7.94
CA PRO A 214 10.67 -10.68 6.59
C PRO A 214 11.93 -10.85 5.74
N ILE A 215 11.76 -11.28 4.48
CA ILE A 215 12.83 -11.43 3.50
C ILE A 215 12.54 -10.46 2.37
N SER A 216 13.42 -9.49 2.16
CA SER A 216 13.23 -8.48 1.12
C SER A 216 14.54 -7.96 0.55
N GLN A 217 14.43 -7.37 -0.63
CA GLN A 217 15.43 -6.57 -1.32
C GLN A 217 14.71 -5.39 -1.96
N ALA A 218 15.45 -4.41 -2.48
CA ALA A 218 14.83 -3.21 -3.06
C ALA A 218 13.65 -3.55 -3.99
N LYS A 219 12.45 -3.08 -3.64
CA LYS A 219 11.21 -3.27 -4.42
C LYS A 219 10.79 -4.73 -4.65
N MET A 220 11.22 -5.64 -3.79
CA MET A 220 10.79 -7.05 -3.83
C MET A 220 10.82 -7.71 -2.46
N SER A 221 9.94 -8.66 -2.24
CA SER A 221 9.92 -9.48 -1.03
C SER A 221 9.68 -10.94 -1.36
N LYS A 222 10.01 -11.81 -0.41
CA LYS A 222 9.76 -13.25 -0.49
C LYS A 222 8.92 -13.69 0.71
N TYR A 223 7.85 -14.42 0.45
CA TYR A 223 6.97 -14.98 1.48
C TYR A 223 6.42 -16.34 1.04
N GLN A 224 6.50 -17.36 1.90
CA GLN A 224 5.96 -18.71 1.68
C GLN A 224 6.18 -19.29 0.26
N GLY A 225 7.40 -19.16 -0.28
CA GLY A 225 7.73 -19.71 -1.61
C GLY A 225 7.24 -18.85 -2.78
N THR A 226 6.87 -17.60 -2.53
CA THR A 226 6.47 -16.63 -3.57
C THR A 226 7.34 -15.39 -3.49
N ILE A 227 7.75 -14.87 -4.66
CA ILE A 227 8.40 -13.56 -4.77
C ILE A 227 7.38 -12.55 -5.29
N LEU A 228 7.33 -11.38 -4.65
CA LEU A 228 6.47 -10.26 -5.00
C LEU A 228 7.36 -9.09 -5.36
N ALA A 229 7.34 -8.62 -6.61
CA ALA A 229 8.26 -7.59 -7.07
C ALA A 229 7.58 -6.49 -7.89
N TYR A 230 8.09 -5.26 -7.72
CA TYR A 230 7.68 -4.10 -8.50
C TYR A 230 8.79 -3.64 -9.44
N ILE A 231 8.47 -3.60 -10.73
CA ILE A 231 9.36 -3.23 -11.82
C ILE A 231 9.15 -1.76 -12.16
N ASP A 232 10.03 -0.93 -11.62
CA ASP A 232 10.04 0.50 -11.87
C ASP A 232 10.98 0.88 -13.03
N LYS A 233 11.24 2.18 -13.19
CA LYS A 233 12.22 2.71 -14.16
C LYS A 233 13.61 2.05 -14.07
N SER A 234 14.07 1.68 -12.88
CA SER A 234 15.40 1.09 -12.70
C SER A 234 15.44 -0.34 -13.21
N TYR A 235 14.50 -1.18 -12.77
CA TYR A 235 14.43 -2.59 -13.18
C TYR A 235 13.94 -2.78 -14.61
N SER A 236 13.16 -1.85 -15.17
CA SER A 236 12.77 -1.92 -16.58
C SER A 236 13.94 -1.67 -17.54
N LYS A 237 14.98 -0.96 -17.09
CA LYS A 237 16.20 -0.68 -17.87
C LYS A 237 17.32 -1.66 -17.59
N ASP A 238 17.36 -2.24 -16.39
CA ASP A 238 18.42 -3.12 -15.95
C ASP A 238 17.84 -4.41 -15.34
N LEU A 239 17.63 -5.39 -16.21
CA LEU A 239 17.20 -6.73 -15.82
C LEU A 239 18.28 -7.47 -15.00
N GLY A 240 19.56 -7.13 -15.17
CA GLY A 240 20.66 -7.71 -14.38
C GLY A 240 20.59 -7.29 -12.91
N ALA A 241 20.27 -6.02 -12.66
CA ALA A 241 20.02 -5.51 -11.31
C ALA A 241 18.79 -6.20 -10.66
N PHE A 242 17.75 -6.52 -11.44
CA PHE A 242 16.62 -7.29 -10.95
C PHE A 242 17.05 -8.70 -10.52
N TYR A 243 17.75 -9.45 -11.39
CA TYR A 243 18.27 -10.79 -11.05
C TYR A 243 19.18 -10.78 -9.82
N THR A 244 20.10 -9.81 -9.74
CA THR A 244 21.01 -9.67 -8.61
C THR A 244 20.27 -9.52 -7.27
N ASN A 245 19.18 -8.75 -7.24
CA ASN A 245 18.38 -8.60 -6.02
C ASN A 245 17.52 -9.83 -5.76
N MET A 246 16.97 -10.46 -6.81
CA MET A 246 16.19 -11.67 -6.68
C MET A 246 17.03 -12.84 -6.13
N ASP A 247 18.28 -12.97 -6.57
CA ASP A 247 19.22 -13.99 -6.06
C ASP A 247 19.51 -13.80 -4.57
N LYS A 248 19.62 -12.54 -4.11
CA LYS A 248 19.80 -12.21 -2.68
C LYS A 248 18.59 -12.56 -1.81
N LEU A 249 17.38 -12.64 -2.37
CA LEU A 249 16.21 -13.17 -1.64
C LEU A 249 16.32 -14.68 -1.42
N GLY A 250 17.12 -15.37 -2.25
CA GLY A 250 17.22 -16.81 -2.33
C GLY A 250 16.05 -17.42 -3.10
N LEU A 251 16.35 -18.15 -4.17
CA LEU A 251 15.34 -18.77 -5.04
C LEU A 251 14.87 -20.16 -4.57
N THR A 252 15.54 -20.74 -3.57
CA THR A 252 15.18 -22.07 -3.07
C THR A 252 13.74 -22.11 -2.55
N GLY A 253 12.97 -23.07 -3.06
CA GLY A 253 11.57 -23.28 -2.69
C GLY A 253 10.60 -22.23 -3.24
N VAL A 254 11.04 -21.39 -4.19
CA VAL A 254 10.14 -20.43 -4.85
C VAL A 254 9.38 -21.14 -5.97
N ALA A 255 8.06 -21.09 -5.92
CA ALA A 255 7.16 -21.67 -6.92
C ALA A 255 6.63 -20.61 -7.91
N THR A 256 6.38 -19.39 -7.42
CA THR A 256 5.74 -18.32 -8.21
C THR A 256 6.40 -16.97 -7.97
N ILE A 257 6.47 -16.16 -9.03
CA ILE A 257 6.90 -14.76 -9.00
C ILE A 257 5.75 -13.89 -9.52
N TYR A 258 5.23 -13.01 -8.67
CA TYR A 258 4.29 -11.97 -9.09
C TYR A 258 5.03 -10.67 -9.39
N LEU A 259 4.78 -10.14 -10.58
CA LEU A 259 5.35 -8.89 -11.06
C LEU A 259 4.25 -7.83 -11.21
N ALA A 260 4.49 -6.66 -10.64
CA ALA A 260 3.77 -5.44 -10.99
C ALA A 260 4.73 -4.48 -11.70
N PHE A 261 4.24 -3.74 -12.70
CA PHE A 261 5.04 -2.84 -13.52
C PHE A 261 4.58 -1.39 -13.40
N ASP A 262 5.53 -0.46 -13.45
CA ASP A 262 5.24 0.95 -13.68
C ASP A 262 5.06 1.21 -15.19
N TYR A 263 3.81 1.27 -15.66
CA TYR A 263 3.55 1.45 -17.09
C TYR A 263 3.87 2.86 -17.61
N ASN A 264 4.37 3.78 -16.76
CA ASN A 264 4.99 5.01 -17.25
C ASN A 264 6.35 4.76 -17.92
N TRP A 265 7.01 3.64 -17.60
CA TRP A 265 8.39 3.35 -18.06
C TRP A 265 8.49 2.12 -18.96
N ILE A 266 7.45 1.30 -19.02
CA ILE A 266 7.41 0.08 -19.84
C ILE A 266 6.00 -0.07 -20.42
N ASP A 267 5.92 -0.49 -21.69
CA ASP A 267 4.63 -0.80 -22.31
C ASP A 267 4.22 -2.26 -22.04
N VAL A 268 2.94 -2.58 -22.26
CA VAL A 268 2.38 -3.93 -21.98
C VAL A 268 3.16 -5.03 -22.66
N LYS A 269 3.48 -4.86 -23.96
CA LYS A 269 4.22 -5.87 -24.73
C LYS A 269 5.62 -6.12 -24.17
N LYS A 270 6.32 -5.06 -23.76
CA LYS A 270 7.64 -5.20 -23.11
C LYS A 270 7.53 -5.80 -21.71
N ALA A 271 6.48 -5.51 -20.95
CA ALA A 271 6.24 -6.13 -19.66
C ALA A 271 6.03 -7.65 -19.80
N GLU A 272 5.24 -8.08 -20.78
CA GLU A 272 5.08 -9.51 -21.13
C GLU A 272 6.43 -10.15 -21.49
N GLN A 273 7.21 -9.51 -22.37
CA GLN A 273 8.55 -9.99 -22.71
C GLN A 273 9.49 -10.07 -21.49
N TYR A 274 9.40 -9.11 -20.58
CA TYR A 274 10.15 -9.10 -19.33
C TYR A 274 9.79 -10.31 -18.47
N ALA A 275 8.50 -10.56 -18.24
CA ALA A 275 8.00 -11.69 -17.47
C ALA A 275 8.42 -13.04 -18.10
N GLU A 276 8.32 -13.18 -19.43
CA GLU A 276 8.79 -14.38 -20.15
C GLU A 276 10.29 -14.61 -20.00
N ASN A 277 11.10 -13.54 -20.01
CA ASN A 277 12.54 -13.65 -19.81
C ASN A 277 12.85 -14.11 -18.37
N VAL A 278 12.17 -13.57 -17.37
CA VAL A 278 12.30 -14.01 -15.97
C VAL A 278 11.90 -15.48 -15.84
N ARG A 279 10.77 -15.88 -16.43
CA ARG A 279 10.28 -17.27 -16.41
C ARG A 279 11.31 -18.22 -17.03
N LYS A 280 11.84 -17.90 -18.22
CA LYS A 280 12.83 -18.74 -18.91
C LYS A 280 14.14 -18.88 -18.15
N ASN A 281 14.63 -17.78 -17.56
CA ASN A 281 15.92 -17.78 -16.87
C ASN A 281 15.87 -18.44 -15.48
N THR A 282 14.71 -18.39 -14.82
CA THR A 282 14.56 -18.95 -13.47
C THR A 282 13.92 -20.33 -13.46
N ASN A 283 13.18 -20.69 -14.52
CA ASN A 283 12.29 -21.85 -14.54
C ASN A 283 11.26 -21.86 -13.39
N ILE A 284 10.84 -20.67 -12.95
CA ILE A 284 9.80 -20.45 -11.94
C ILE A 284 8.58 -19.87 -12.64
N ASP A 285 7.37 -20.14 -12.15
CA ASP A 285 6.17 -19.52 -12.71
C ASP A 285 6.19 -18.00 -12.49
N VAL A 286 5.73 -17.24 -13.48
CA VAL A 286 5.76 -15.77 -13.44
C VAL A 286 4.43 -15.24 -13.94
N GLU A 287 3.79 -14.40 -13.13
CA GLU A 287 2.53 -13.75 -13.47
C GLU A 287 2.64 -12.22 -13.33
N ILE A 288 2.10 -11.50 -14.31
CA ILE A 288 1.91 -10.06 -14.24
C ILE A 288 0.56 -9.79 -13.59
N VAL A 289 0.55 -9.02 -12.50
CA VAL A 289 -0.65 -8.87 -11.65
C VAL A 289 -1.32 -7.50 -11.75
N ASN A 290 -0.73 -6.56 -12.48
CA ASN A 290 -1.24 -5.20 -12.60
C ASN A 290 -1.48 -4.79 -14.05
N GLU A 291 -2.27 -3.74 -14.24
CA GLU A 291 -2.68 -3.21 -15.53
C GLU A 291 -2.33 -1.71 -15.61
N PRO A 292 -2.24 -1.11 -16.82
CA PRO A 292 -1.94 0.33 -17.00
C PRO A 292 -3.15 1.23 -16.67
N VAL A 293 -3.71 1.06 -15.46
CA VAL A 293 -4.90 1.74 -14.96
C VAL A 293 -4.51 2.75 -13.89
N LYS A 294 -5.11 3.94 -13.96
CA LYS A 294 -5.03 5.01 -12.94
C LYS A 294 -6.38 5.70 -12.81
N VAL A 295 -6.59 6.45 -11.72
CA VAL A 295 -7.88 7.11 -11.43
C VAL A 295 -8.42 7.92 -12.62
N SER A 296 -7.58 8.71 -13.30
CA SER A 296 -8.03 9.53 -14.43
C SER A 296 -8.41 8.72 -15.67
N ASN A 297 -7.74 7.60 -15.95
CA ASN A 297 -8.13 6.71 -17.04
C ASN A 297 -9.46 6.01 -16.72
N SER A 298 -9.64 5.61 -15.46
CA SER A 298 -10.88 4.98 -15.00
C SER A 298 -12.07 5.95 -14.90
N PHE A 299 -11.84 7.26 -14.96
CA PHE A 299 -12.90 8.29 -14.94
C PHE A 299 -13.59 8.45 -16.29
N TRP A 300 -12.87 8.19 -17.39
CA TRP A 300 -13.34 8.48 -18.76
C TRP A 300 -13.74 7.24 -19.56
N GLY A 301 -13.70 6.06 -18.93
CA GLY A 301 -13.85 4.78 -19.63
C GLY A 301 -12.58 4.46 -20.40
N ALA A 302 -12.05 3.26 -20.17
CA ALA A 302 -11.13 2.65 -21.12
C ALA A 302 -11.92 2.20 -22.36
#